data_AF-A0A2J0JHP2-F1
#
_entry.id   AF-A0A2J0JHP2-F1
#
_cell.length_a   1.000
_cell.length_b   1.000
_cell.length_c   1.000
_cell.angle_alpha   90.00
_cell.angle_beta   90.00
_cell.angle_gamma   90.00
#
_symmetry.space_group_name_H-M   'P 1'
#
loop_
_entity.id
_entity.type
_entity.pdbx_description
1 polymer ?
#
loop_
_entity_poly.entity_id
_entity_poly.type
_entity_poly.pdbx_seq_one_letter_code
_entity_poly.pdbx_strand_id
1 'polypeptide(L)'
;MPHISSKKLKKETLNKLYSEFGKAFEKSARKSEAKFFLGDLLTKTEKIMLAKRFAIIYLLSKDVPVSYIAESLGVSYSTLSRMSLKYDIGKYSSLLKTLENNNNNKDIWRILEKILKAGLPPRAGRGRWKFLYN
;
A
#
# COMPACT_ATOMS: atom_id res chain seq x y z
N MET A 1 12.64 -3.14 -5.00
CA MET A 1 12.13 -1.90 -5.65
C MET A 1 12.30 -2.06 -7.14
N PRO A 2 11.46 -1.46 -8.00
CA PRO A 2 11.67 -1.49 -9.43
C PRO A 2 13.05 -0.91 -9.76
N HIS A 3 13.78 -1.59 -10.66
CA HIS A 3 15.09 -1.14 -11.09
C HIS A 3 14.90 0.03 -12.06
N ILE A 4 15.40 1.21 -11.71
CA ILE A 4 15.30 2.41 -12.54
C ILE A 4 16.67 2.67 -13.14
N SER A 5 16.72 2.86 -14.46
CA SER A 5 17.95 3.18 -15.18
C SER A 5 18.59 4.48 -14.68
N SER A 6 19.92 4.53 -14.66
CA SER A 6 20.69 5.74 -14.35
C SER A 6 20.51 6.84 -15.40
N LYS A 7 20.17 6.48 -16.65
CA LYS A 7 19.87 7.43 -17.73
C LYS A 7 18.48 8.03 -17.50
N LYS A 8 18.44 9.30 -17.11
CA LYS A 8 17.20 10.02 -16.78
C LYS A 8 16.58 10.67 -18.02
N LEU A 9 15.26 10.63 -18.10
CA LEU A 9 14.49 11.44 -19.05
C LEU A 9 14.48 12.91 -18.61
N LYS A 10 14.33 13.83 -19.58
CA LYS A 10 14.06 15.23 -19.28
C LYS A 10 12.77 15.35 -18.47
N LYS A 11 12.74 16.22 -17.47
CA LYS A 11 11.62 16.39 -16.54
C LYS A 11 10.29 16.66 -17.26
N GLU A 12 10.33 17.51 -18.28
CA GLU A 12 9.16 17.85 -19.11
C GLU A 12 8.59 16.61 -19.83
N THR A 13 9.45 15.82 -20.46
CA THR A 13 9.07 14.59 -21.15
C THR A 13 8.47 13.58 -20.16
N LEU A 14 9.06 13.43 -18.98
CA LEU A 14 8.55 12.54 -17.93
C LEU A 14 7.18 12.99 -17.42
N ASN A 15 6.99 14.30 -17.20
CA ASN A 15 5.70 14.85 -16.78
C ASN A 15 4.62 14.63 -17.85
N LYS A 16 4.94 14.81 -19.13
CA LYS A 16 4.03 14.51 -20.23
C LYS A 16 3.63 13.04 -20.24
N LEU A 17 4.59 12.14 -20.04
CA LEU A 17 4.33 10.70 -19.95
C LEU A 17 3.40 10.35 -18.78
N TYR A 18 3.61 10.96 -17.59
CA TYR A 18 2.72 10.77 -16.45
C TYR A 18 1.29 11.27 -16.72
N SER A 19 1.15 12.40 -17.41
CA SER A 19 -0.16 12.92 -17.83
C SER A 19 -0.88 11.95 -18.77
N GLU A 20 -0.21 11.46 -19.82
CA GLU A 20 -0.82 10.52 -20.77
C GLU A 20 -1.16 9.18 -20.12
N PHE A 21 -0.30 8.69 -19.22
CA PHE A 21 -0.61 7.52 -18.40
C PHE A 21 -1.88 7.73 -17.56
N GLY A 22 -2.00 8.87 -16.89
CA GLY A 22 -3.18 9.21 -16.08
C GLY A 22 -4.47 9.21 -16.90
N LYS A 23 -4.45 9.82 -18.09
CA LYS A 23 -5.60 9.85 -19.01
C LYS A 23 -6.01 8.45 -19.46
N ALA A 24 -5.04 7.59 -19.80
CA ALA A 24 -5.30 6.21 -20.21
C ALA A 24 -5.94 5.40 -19.06
N PHE A 25 -5.40 5.54 -17.85
CA PHE A 25 -5.93 4.88 -16.66
C PHE A 25 -7.35 5.35 -16.34
N GLU A 26 -7.60 6.66 -16.36
CA GLU A 26 -8.93 7.23 -16.10
C GLU A 26 -9.97 6.72 -17.10
N LYS A 27 -9.62 6.68 -18.39
CA LYS A 27 -10.48 6.15 -19.45
C LYS A 27 -10.84 4.67 -19.21
N SER A 28 -9.86 3.86 -18.79
CA SER A 28 -10.10 2.45 -18.44
C SER A 28 -10.96 2.31 -17.19
N ALA A 29 -10.73 3.13 -16.16
CA ALA A 29 -11.51 3.12 -14.93
C ALA A 29 -12.99 3.46 -15.16
N ARG A 30 -13.30 4.44 -16.02
CA ARG A 30 -14.68 4.79 -16.41
C ARG A 30 -15.43 3.65 -17.11
N LYS A 31 -14.71 2.75 -17.77
CA LYS A 31 -15.27 1.56 -18.44
C LYS A 31 -15.35 0.34 -17.53
N SER A 32 -15.03 0.48 -16.24
CA SER A 32 -14.89 -0.66 -15.30
C SER A 32 -13.81 -1.68 -15.72
N GLU A 33 -12.83 -1.26 -16.53
CA GLU A 33 -11.76 -2.11 -17.07
C GLU A 33 -10.43 -1.95 -16.33
N ALA A 34 -10.38 -1.13 -15.27
CA ALA A 34 -9.14 -0.81 -14.55
C ALA A 34 -8.35 -2.04 -14.07
N LYS A 35 -9.05 -3.14 -13.73
CA LYS A 35 -8.43 -4.40 -13.32
C LYS A 35 -7.62 -5.03 -14.46
N PHE A 36 -8.14 -5.01 -15.69
CA PHE A 36 -7.45 -5.55 -16.86
C PHE A 36 -6.28 -4.66 -17.24
N PHE A 37 -6.49 -3.33 -17.28
CA PHE A 37 -5.43 -2.36 -17.57
C PHE A 37 -4.23 -2.49 -16.61
N LEU A 38 -4.47 -2.55 -15.29
CA LEU A 38 -3.40 -2.79 -14.31
C LEU A 38 -2.86 -4.23 -14.38
N GLY A 39 -3.69 -5.17 -14.86
CA GLY A 39 -3.34 -6.54 -15.16
C GLY A 39 -2.22 -6.66 -16.17
N ASP A 40 -2.34 -5.91 -17.27
CA ASP A 40 -1.42 -5.91 -18.41
C ASP A 40 -0.17 -5.08 -18.13
N LEU A 41 -0.32 -3.97 -17.38
CA LEU A 41 0.77 -3.04 -17.12
C LEU A 41 1.74 -3.51 -16.03
N LEU A 42 1.20 -4.05 -14.93
CA LEU A 42 1.99 -4.31 -13.73
C LEU A 42 2.44 -5.76 -13.64
N THR A 43 3.71 -5.94 -13.26
CA THR A 43 4.24 -7.24 -12.89
C THR A 43 3.58 -7.76 -11.60
N LYS A 44 3.68 -9.07 -11.37
CA LYS A 44 3.20 -9.71 -10.12
C LYS A 44 3.77 -9.02 -8.88
N THR A 45 5.06 -8.71 -8.90
CA THR A 45 5.76 -8.06 -7.78
C THR A 45 5.24 -6.65 -7.52
N GLU A 46 4.99 -5.88 -8.59
CA GLU A 46 4.46 -4.52 -8.46
C GLU A 46 3.04 -4.50 -7.92
N LYS A 47 2.18 -5.44 -8.35
CA LYS A 47 0.83 -5.61 -7.81
C LYS A 47 0.86 -5.85 -6.30
N ILE A 48 1.69 -6.78 -5.84
CA ILE A 48 1.87 -7.06 -4.40
C ILE A 48 2.39 -5.82 -3.66
N MET A 49 3.39 -5.14 -4.21
CA MET A 49 3.98 -3.96 -3.59
C MET A 49 2.98 -2.81 -3.46
N LEU A 50 2.18 -2.53 -4.49
CA LEU A 50 1.14 -1.49 -4.44
C LEU A 50 0.05 -1.85 -3.44
N ALA A 51 -0.41 -3.10 -3.41
CA ALA A 51 -1.40 -3.57 -2.44
C ALA A 51 -0.92 -3.42 -0.99
N LYS A 52 0.33 -3.83 -0.70
CA LYS A 52 0.92 -3.63 0.65
C LYS A 52 1.06 -2.15 1.00
N ARG A 53 1.47 -1.29 0.06
CA ARG A 53 1.56 0.16 0.30
C ARG A 53 0.21 0.78 0.60
N PHE A 54 -0.83 0.37 -0.13
CA PHE A 54 -2.20 0.78 0.13
C PHE A 54 -2.64 0.37 1.54
N ALA A 55 -2.42 -0.90 1.92
CA ALA A 55 -2.73 -1.41 3.25
C ALA A 55 -2.01 -0.63 4.36
N ILE A 56 -0.72 -0.32 4.18
CA ILE A 56 0.06 0.48 5.13
C ILE A 56 -0.60 1.84 5.36
N ILE A 57 -0.89 2.58 4.30
CA ILE A 57 -1.44 3.94 4.42
C ILE A 57 -2.81 3.91 5.11
N TYR A 58 -3.62 2.92 4.77
CA TYR A 58 -4.90 2.70 5.42
C TYR A 58 -4.74 2.39 6.92
N LEU A 59 -3.81 1.52 7.30
CA LEU A 59 -3.61 1.14 8.70
C LEU A 59 -3.02 2.28 9.53
N LEU A 60 -2.15 3.09 8.93
CA LEU A 60 -1.66 4.32 9.56
C LEU A 60 -2.80 5.31 9.82
N SER A 61 -3.80 5.41 8.92
CA SER A 61 -4.99 6.24 9.17
C SER A 61 -5.99 5.66 10.17
N LYS A 62 -5.71 4.45 10.68
CA LYS A 62 -6.41 3.81 11.80
C LYS A 62 -5.55 3.73 13.06
N ASP A 63 -4.46 4.50 13.11
CA ASP A 63 -3.53 4.59 14.24
C ASP A 63 -2.95 3.23 14.65
N VAL A 64 -2.83 2.29 13.70
CA VAL A 64 -2.25 0.98 13.98
C VAL A 64 -0.73 1.12 14.16
N PRO A 65 -0.13 0.53 15.22
CA PRO A 65 1.30 0.65 15.48
C PRO A 65 2.17 0.19 14.31
N VAL A 66 3.18 0.98 13.98
CA VAL A 66 4.14 0.75 12.88
C VAL A 66 4.78 -0.65 12.98
N SER A 67 5.29 -1.05 14.15
CA SER A 67 5.86 -2.38 14.34
C SER A 67 4.90 -3.51 13.97
N TYR A 68 3.64 -3.36 14.35
CA TYR A 68 2.61 -4.37 14.09
C TYR A 68 2.23 -4.44 12.62
N ILE A 69 2.19 -3.30 11.91
CA ILE A 69 1.98 -3.26 10.46
C ILE A 69 3.14 -3.96 9.73
N ALA A 70 4.39 -3.72 10.15
CA ALA A 70 5.57 -4.31 9.53
C ALA A 70 5.55 -5.84 9.58
N GLU A 71 5.27 -6.39 10.76
CA GLU A 71 5.16 -7.83 10.99
C GLU A 71 3.99 -8.43 10.20
N SER A 72 2.79 -7.87 10.34
CA SER A 72 1.57 -8.41 9.73
C SER A 72 1.61 -8.40 8.20
N LEU A 73 2.23 -7.39 7.59
CA LEU A 73 2.33 -7.27 6.13
C LEU A 73 3.64 -7.85 5.58
N GLY A 74 4.57 -8.31 6.42
CA GLY A 74 5.90 -8.76 6.01
C GLY A 74 6.62 -7.69 5.20
N VAL A 75 6.72 -6.48 5.74
CA VAL A 75 7.39 -5.33 5.14
C VAL A 75 8.54 -4.89 6.03
N SER A 76 9.69 -4.55 5.45
CA SER A 76 10.83 -4.10 6.24
C SER A 76 10.52 -2.82 7.03
N TYR A 77 11.04 -2.73 8.25
CA TYR A 77 10.96 -1.52 9.08
C TYR A 77 11.44 -0.28 8.33
N SER A 78 12.56 -0.37 7.60
CA SER A 78 13.07 0.75 6.78
C SER A 78 12.10 1.25 5.71
N THR A 79 11.27 0.37 5.14
CA THR A 79 10.24 0.76 4.19
C THR A 79 9.08 1.43 4.91
N LEU A 80 8.65 0.83 6.02
CA LEU A 80 7.52 1.34 6.78
C LEU A 80 7.83 2.70 7.43
N SER A 81 9.00 2.90 8.03
CA SER A 81 9.42 4.18 8.60
C SER A 81 9.42 5.31 7.56
N ARG A 82 9.90 5.05 6.33
CA ARG A 82 9.85 6.03 5.23
C ARG A 82 8.41 6.36 4.81
N MET A 83 7.50 5.40 4.90
CA MET A 83 6.09 5.62 4.59
C MET A 83 5.36 6.34 5.72
N SER A 84 5.64 5.99 6.98
CA SER A 84 5.11 6.68 8.16
C SER A 84 5.48 8.16 8.10
N LEU A 85 6.75 8.48 7.89
CA LEU A 85 7.18 9.88 7.77
C LEU A 85 6.40 10.63 6.67
N LYS A 86 6.20 10.00 5.50
CA LYS A 86 5.41 10.58 4.40
C LYS A 86 3.94 10.77 4.75
N TYR A 87 3.38 9.86 5.54
CA TYR A 87 2.04 9.97 6.08
C TYR A 87 1.94 11.16 7.04
N ASP A 88 2.87 11.28 7.99
CA ASP A 88 2.92 12.34 9.00
C ASP A 88 3.01 13.74 8.35
N ILE A 89 3.76 13.88 7.24
CA ILE A 89 3.85 15.14 6.48
C ILE A 89 2.73 15.31 5.43
N GLY A 90 1.67 14.50 5.49
CA GLY A 90 0.46 14.67 4.67
C GLY A 90 0.58 14.30 3.18
N LYS A 91 1.62 13.54 2.78
CA LYS A 91 1.84 13.21 1.34
C LYS A 91 0.77 12.30 0.73
N TYR A 92 -0.08 11.68 1.54
CA TYR A 92 -1.12 10.75 1.09
C TYR A 92 -2.53 11.34 1.13
N SER A 93 -2.67 12.67 1.27
CA SER A 93 -3.97 13.34 1.41
C SER A 93 -5.00 12.96 0.34
N SER A 94 -4.62 12.89 -0.94
CA SER A 94 -5.56 12.48 -2.01
C SER A 94 -6.06 11.04 -1.84
N LEU A 95 -5.19 10.11 -1.43
CA LEU A 95 -5.58 8.72 -1.20
C LEU A 95 -6.50 8.62 0.02
N LEU A 96 -6.18 9.33 1.10
CA LEU A 96 -6.99 9.34 2.32
C LEU A 96 -8.41 9.87 2.06
N LYS A 97 -8.54 10.95 1.29
CA LYS A 97 -9.85 11.47 0.85
C LYS A 97 -10.69 10.42 0.12
N THR A 98 -10.07 9.60 -0.73
CA THR A 98 -10.80 8.52 -1.44
C THR A 98 -11.24 7.37 -0.54
N LEU A 99 -10.56 7.17 0.59
CA LEU A 99 -10.89 6.14 1.58
C LEU A 99 -12.01 6.59 2.52
N GLU A 100 -12.07 7.87 2.86
CA GLU A 100 -13.11 8.47 3.71
C GLU A 100 -14.48 8.46 3.03
N ASN A 101 -14.53 8.82 1.74
CA ASN A 101 -15.77 8.97 0.99
C ASN A 101 -16.42 7.65 0.53
N ASN A 102 -15.85 6.51 0.90
CA ASN A 102 -16.28 5.20 0.41
C ASN A 102 -16.99 4.38 1.48
N ASN A 103 -18.24 3.97 1.23
CA ASN A 103 -18.96 3.01 2.08
C ASN A 103 -18.22 1.65 2.22
N ASN A 104 -17.34 1.33 1.25
CA ASN A 104 -16.50 0.14 1.22
C ASN A 104 -15.35 0.16 2.25
N ASN A 105 -15.19 1.24 3.02
CA ASN A 105 -14.17 1.37 4.06
C ASN A 105 -14.27 0.23 5.11
N LYS A 106 -15.50 -0.22 5.43
CA LYS A 106 -15.73 -1.35 6.34
C LYS A 106 -15.21 -2.69 5.78
N ASP A 107 -15.32 -2.91 4.47
CA ASP A 107 -14.83 -4.14 3.84
C ASP A 107 -13.30 -4.18 3.80
N ILE A 108 -12.66 -3.04 3.52
CA ILE A 108 -11.20 -2.93 3.58
C ILE A 108 -10.71 -3.24 4.99
N TRP A 109 -11.30 -2.62 6.01
CA TRP A 109 -10.95 -2.90 7.41
C TRP A 109 -11.10 -4.38 7.73
N ARG A 110 -12.21 -5.02 7.36
CA ARG A 110 -12.46 -6.44 7.63
C ARG A 110 -11.40 -7.35 7.01
N ILE A 111 -10.93 -7.04 5.80
CA ILE A 111 -9.85 -7.80 5.14
C ILE A 111 -8.54 -7.60 5.89
N LEU A 112 -8.19 -6.36 6.21
CA LEU A 112 -6.93 -6.04 6.89
C LEU A 112 -6.91 -6.56 8.32
N GLU A 113 -8.03 -6.51 9.04
CA GLU A 113 -8.16 -7.04 10.39
C GLU A 113 -7.90 -8.56 10.42
N LYS A 114 -8.35 -9.31 9.40
CA LYS A 114 -8.01 -10.73 9.27
C LYS A 114 -6.51 -10.94 9.07
N ILE A 115 -5.85 -10.09 8.28
CA ILE A 115 -4.40 -10.16 8.05
C ILE A 115 -3.63 -9.84 9.34
N LEU A 116 -4.02 -8.77 10.04
CA LEU A 116 -3.46 -8.40 11.34
C LEU A 116 -3.59 -9.55 12.34
N LYS A 117 -4.78 -10.16 12.44
CA LYS A 117 -5.04 -11.29 13.33
C LYS A 117 -4.28 -12.56 12.94
N ALA A 118 -4.06 -12.80 11.65
CA ALA A 118 -3.29 -13.94 11.16
C ALA A 118 -1.78 -13.82 11.44
N GLY A 119 -1.26 -12.59 11.57
CA GLY A 119 0.11 -12.32 12.01
C GLY A 119 0.32 -12.41 13.52
N LEU A 120 -0.74 -12.52 14.32
CA LEU A 120 -0.61 -12.68 15.77
C LEU A 120 -0.19 -14.11 16.12
N PRO A 121 0.69 -14.31 17.13
CA PRO A 121 0.84 -15.62 17.74
C PRO A 121 -0.53 -16.10 18.25
N PRO A 122 -0.78 -17.43 18.26
CA PRO A 122 -2.05 -17.99 18.74
C PRO A 122 -2.47 -17.38 20.09
N ARG A 123 -3.75 -17.02 20.22
CA ARG A 123 -4.31 -16.47 21.47
C ARG A 123 -4.10 -17.42 22.67
N ALA A 124 -3.98 -18.73 22.42
CA ALA A 124 -3.58 -19.74 23.39
C ALA A 124 -2.61 -20.77 22.75
N GLY A 125 -1.66 -21.30 23.53
CA GLY A 125 -0.68 -22.33 23.08
C GLY A 125 0.78 -22.05 23.47
N ARG A 126 1.64 -23.09 23.42
CA ARG A 126 3.10 -22.98 23.66
C ARG A 126 3.77 -22.24 22.49
N GLY A 127 4.56 -21.20 22.78
CA GLY A 127 5.25 -20.35 21.78
C GLY A 127 4.80 -18.89 21.76
N ARG A 128 3.82 -18.52 22.59
CA ARG A 128 3.33 -17.14 22.79
C ARG A 128 4.46 -16.19 23.16
N TRP A 129 4.53 -15.04 22.50
CA TRP A 129 5.40 -13.90 22.87
C TRP A 129 6.91 -14.18 23.01
N LYS A 130 7.42 -15.32 22.51
CA LYS A 130 8.85 -15.63 22.57
C LYS A 130 9.72 -14.59 21.86
N PHE A 131 9.16 -13.87 20.90
CA PHE A 131 9.84 -12.78 20.19
C PHE A 131 9.94 -11.46 20.99
N LEU A 132 9.23 -11.31 22.12
CA LEU A 132 9.33 -10.14 23.01
C LEU A 132 10.47 -10.24 24.02
N TYR A 133 11.04 -11.44 24.20
CA TYR A 133 12.06 -11.72 25.21
C TYR A 133 13.43 -12.12 24.59
N ASN A 134 13.64 -11.81 23.31
CA ASN A 134 14.93 -11.94 22.64
C ASN A 134 15.62 -10.58 22.53
#